data_AF-A0A9X6RAM1-F1
#
_entry.id   AF-A0A9X6RAM1-F1
#
_cell.length_a   1.000
_cell.length_b   1.000
_cell.length_c   1.000
_cell.angle_alpha   90.00
_cell.angle_beta   90.00
_cell.angle_gamma   90.00
#
_symmetry.space_group_name_H-M   'P 1'
#
loop_
_entity.id
_entity.type
_entity.pdbx_description
1 polymer ?
#
loop_
_entity_poly.entity_id
_entity_poly.type
_entity_poly.pdbx_seq_one_letter_code
_entity_poly.pdbx_strand_id
1 'polypeptide(L)' 'MKPFEVFPFVFLGAGLLFILMIVLVNVLFLALEIELPNPLKFALPGMITSLIMLVVINFL' A
#
# COMPACT_ATOMS: atom_id res chain seq x y z
N MET A 1 24.45 -0.30 16.30
CA MET A 1 23.51 -1.44 16.15
C MET A 1 23.90 -2.21 14.90
N LYS A 2 23.94 -3.54 14.96
CA LYS A 2 24.28 -4.34 13.78
C LYS A 2 23.13 -4.23 12.77
N PRO A 3 23.40 -4.12 11.46
CA PRO A 3 22.34 -3.95 10.44
C PRO A 3 21.28 -5.07 10.48
N PHE A 4 21.66 -6.28 10.92
CA PHE A 4 20.77 -7.43 11.08
C PHE A 4 19.68 -7.25 12.15
N GLU A 5 19.94 -6.44 13.19
CA GLU A 5 18.97 -6.20 14.28
C GLU A 5 17.92 -5.16 13.88
N VAL A 6 18.25 -4.27 12.94
CA VAL A 6 17.39 -3.17 12.48
C VAL A 6 16.46 -3.64 11.34
N PHE A 7 16.94 -4.57 10.52
CA PHE A 7 16.21 -5.15 9.39
C PHE A 7 14.77 -5.62 9.69
N PRO A 8 14.50 -6.41 10.75
CA PRO A 8 13.14 -6.87 11.05
C PRO A 8 12.18 -5.72 11.39
N PHE A 9 12.65 -4.67 12.08
CA PHE A 9 11.82 -3.53 12.42
C PHE A 9 11.51 -2.64 11.21
N VAL A 10 12.49 -2.46 10.32
CA VAL A 10 12.28 -1.72 9.06
C VAL A 10 11.29 -2.45 8.17
N PHE A 11 11.41 -3.78 8.05
CA PHE A 11 10.47 -4.59 7.27
C PHE A 11 9.05 -4.53 7.84
N LEU A 12 8.92 -4.62 9.16
CA LEU A 12 7.63 -4.55 9.84
C LEU A 12 6.98 -3.16 9.72
N GLY A 13 7.78 -2.10 9.84
CA GLY A 13 7.34 -0.71 9.61
C GLY A 13 6.89 -0.48 8.16
N ALA A 14 7.65 -0.98 7.18
CA ALA A 14 7.28 -0.91 5.77
C ALA A 14 5.98 -1.65 5.47
N GLY A 15 5.78 -2.84 6.06
CA GLY A 15 4.54 -3.61 5.94
C GLY A 15 3.32 -2.86 6.52
N LEU A 16 3.51 -2.20 7.67
CA LEU A 16 2.46 -1.41 8.31
C LEU A 16 2.06 -0.19 7.47
N LEU A 17 3.06 0.52 6.92
CA LEU A 17 2.85 1.61 5.97
C LEU A 17 2.09 1.16 4.71
N PHE A 18 2.43 -0.02 4.19
CA PHE A 18 1.77 -0.59 3.03
C PHE A 18 0.28 -0.88 3.29
N ILE A 19 -0.04 -1.49 4.45
CA ILE A 19 -1.42 -1.76 4.84
C ILE A 19 -2.22 -0.47 4.99
N LEU A 20 -1.63 0.56 5.63
CA LEU A 20 -2.28 1.87 5.77
C LEU A 20 -2.58 2.51 4.42
N MET A 21 -1.67 2.41 3.46
CA MET A 21 -1.90 2.89 2.09
C MET A 21 -3.05 2.13 1.40
N ILE A 22 -3.15 0.81 1.56
CA ILE A 22 -4.27 0.04 1.01
C ILE A 22 -5.61 0.54 1.59
N VAL A 23 -5.66 0.76 2.91
CA VAL A 23 -6.86 1.29 3.57
C VAL A 23 -7.19 2.68 3.05
N LEU A 24 -6.19 3.55 2.90
CA LEU A 24 -6.36 4.90 2.36
C LEU A 24 -6.95 4.87 0.94
N VAL A 25 -6.38 4.05 0.06
CA VAL A 25 -6.86 3.90 -1.32
C VAL A 25 -8.30 3.37 -1.31
N ASN A 26 -8.62 2.36 -0.51
CA ASN A 26 -10.00 1.86 -0.37
C ASN A 26 -10.99 2.93 0.13
N VAL A 27 -10.59 3.77 1.08
CA VAL A 27 -11.41 4.89 1.57
C VAL A 27 -11.64 5.92 0.45
N LEU A 28 -10.63 6.19 -0.39
CA LEU A 28 -10.80 7.06 -1.56
C LEU A 28 -11.79 6.47 -2.57
N PHE A 29 -11.69 5.17 -2.87
CA PHE A 29 -12.66 4.49 -3.75
C PHE A 29 -14.10 4.58 -3.21
N LEU A 30 -14.26 4.42 -1.89
CA LEU A 30 -15.55 4.57 -1.22
C LEU A 30 -16.07 6.01 -1.27
N ALA A 31 -15.21 7.00 -1.00
CA ALA A 31 -15.58 8.41 -1.01
C ALA A 31 -15.93 8.95 -2.41
N LEU A 32 -15.35 8.34 -3.46
CA LEU A 32 -15.63 8.67 -4.86
C LEU A 32 -16.81 7.88 -5.45
N GLU A 33 -17.51 7.07 -4.64
CA GLU A 33 -18.64 6.22 -5.06
C GLU A 33 -18.32 5.34 -6.28
N ILE A 34 -17.07 4.89 -6.40
CA ILE A 34 -16.65 4.08 -7.55
C ILE A 34 -17.14 2.64 -7.35
N GLU A 35 -18.23 2.30 -8.03
CA GLU A 35 -18.73 0.93 -8.08
C GLU A 35 -17.87 0.07 -9.02
N LEU A 36 -16.92 -0.65 -8.43
CA LEU A 36 -16.14 -1.64 -9.17
C LEU A 36 -16.85 -2.99 -9.24
N PRO A 37 -16.69 -3.74 -10.35
CA PRO A 37 -17.09 -5.14 -10.39
C PRO A 37 -16.42 -5.94 -9.26
N ASN A 38 -17.12 -6.94 -8.71
CA ASN A 38 -16.64 -7.74 -7.57
C ASN A 38 -15.16 -8.19 -7.61
N PRO A 39 -14.60 -8.67 -8.74
CA PRO A 39 -13.18 -9.04 -8.77
C PRO A 39 -12.22 -7.83 -8.66
N LEU A 40 -12.64 -6.67 -9.16
CA LEU A 40 -11.82 -5.45 -9.19
C LEU A 40 -11.86 -4.69 -7.86
N LYS A 41 -12.89 -4.88 -7.02
CA LYS A 41 -12.98 -4.28 -5.69
C LYS A 41 -11.79 -4.63 -4.79
N PHE A 42 -11.22 -5.82 -4.96
CA PHE A 42 -10.05 -6.25 -4.18
C PHE A 42 -8.73 -6.00 -4.93
N ALA A 43 -8.70 -6.29 -6.24
CA ALA A 43 -7.47 -6.21 -7.04
C ALA A 43 -7.03 -4.76 -7.29
N LEU A 44 -7.95 -3.87 -7.63
CA LEU A 44 -7.61 -2.51 -8.07
C LEU A 44 -6.96 -1.66 -6.96
N PRO A 45 -7.48 -1.64 -5.71
CA PRO A 45 -6.85 -0.90 -4.63
C PRO A 45 -5.44 -1.40 -4.30
N GLY A 46 -5.23 -2.72 -4.35
CA GLY A 46 -3.92 -3.34 -4.16
C GLY A 46 -2.94 -2.98 -5.28
N MET A 47 -3.40 -2.98 -6.54
CA MET A 47 -2.60 -2.57 -7.70
C MET A 47 -2.20 -1.10 -7.62
N ILE A 48 -3.13 -0.20 -7.28
CA ILE A 48 -2.85 1.23 -7.14
C ILE A 48 -1.87 1.49 -6.00
N THR A 49 -2.05 0.83 -4.86
CA THR A 49 -1.11 0.95 -3.73
C THR A 49 0.29 0.49 -4.13
N SER A 50 0.39 -0.61 -4.88
CA SER A 50 1.66 -1.12 -5.41
C SER A 50 2.31 -0.15 -6.40
N LEU A 51 1.52 0.49 -7.27
CA LEU A 51 1.99 1.53 -8.20
C LEU A 51 2.52 2.76 -7.45
N ILE A 52 1.80 3.24 -6.44
CA ILE A 52 2.23 4.37 -5.60
C ILE A 52 3.57 4.05 -4.94
N MET A 53 3.72 2.86 -4.35
CA MET A 53 4.97 2.44 -3.72
C MET A 53 6.12 2.36 -4.73
N LEU A 54 5.86 1.83 -5.94
CA LEU A 54 6.85 1.78 -7.02
C LEU A 54 7.33 3.18 -7.42
N VAL A 55 6.41 4.13 -7.55
CA VAL A 55 6.74 5.54 -7.81
C VAL A 55 7.59 6.10 -6.67
N VAL A 56 7.17 5.92 -5.41
CA VAL A 56 7.92 6.40 -4.24
C VAL A 56 9.35 5.84 -4.22
N ILE A 57 9.53 4.55 -4.50
CA ILE A 57 10.85 3.91 -4.58
C ILE A 57 11.68 4.47 -5.74
N ASN A 58 11.06 4.77 -6.88
CA ASN A 58 11.78 5.30 -8.06
C ASN A 58 12.32 6.72 -7.84
N PHE A 59 11.62 7.53 -7.03
CA PHE A 59 11.97 8.93 -6.75
C PHE A 59 12.76 9.13 -5.44
N LEU A 60 13.08 8.06 -4.71
CA LEU A 60 13.92 8.03 -3.49
C LEU A 60 15.36 7.66 -3.84
#